data_AF-A0A1G5Q5W6-F1
#
_entry.id   AF-A0A1G5Q5W6-F1
#
_cell.length_a   1.000
_cell.length_b   1.000
_cell.length_c   1.000
_cell.angle_alpha   90.00
_cell.angle_beta   90.00
_cell.angle_gamma   90.00
#
_symmetry.space_group_name_H-M   'P 1'
#
loop_
_entity.id
_entity.type
_entity.pdbx_description
1 polymer ?
#
loop_
_entity_poly.entity_id
_entity_poly.type
_entity_poly.pdbx_seq_one_letter_code
_entity_poly.pdbx_strand_id
1 'polypeptide(L)'
;MDTGQTETHEADAGLAQLEALQARITTALARIGSGVEGLENAAVAAAASAQNTELEQALDEEKMANAQLEERLKTLRGRLTAAESAAAPTPVSDPKKDEEIAALQAEVQLLRNEIGNAANSSAQEALTEEVKRLKIELEGARNGAASQKDQIVSLEGEIASLVRQLEELEQAEAEDTSAAVDLAALEAENTRLKSEAEALQHALAAAQSEVAAMPDLTALDAQLQSLRAINEQLVQSNAALRAANAEGVADTDLINKSMEAELEGQRAARATDKVEMEAVLARLEPLLTGASPVATAPQQEVV
;
A
#
# COMPACT_ATOMS: atom_id res chain seq x y z
N MET A 1 -8.69 27.72 25.84
CA MET A 1 -7.71 26.78 25.25
C MET A 1 -8.35 25.45 24.82
N ASP A 2 -9.69 25.30 24.91
CA ASP A 2 -10.37 24.02 24.72
C ASP A 2 -10.90 23.77 23.28
N THR A 3 -10.92 24.81 22.44
CA THR A 3 -11.52 24.75 21.08
C THR A 3 -10.63 24.08 20.03
N GLY A 4 -9.31 24.02 20.26
CA GLY A 4 -8.36 23.41 19.33
C GLY A 4 -8.33 21.88 19.40
N GLN A 5 -8.67 21.28 20.55
CA GLN A 5 -8.71 19.82 20.70
C GLN A 5 -10.01 19.22 20.16
N THR A 6 -11.11 19.98 20.09
CA THR A 6 -12.38 19.51 19.53
C THR A 6 -12.36 19.49 18.01
N GLU A 7 -11.75 20.50 17.36
CA GLU A 7 -11.64 20.55 15.89
C GLU A 7 -10.70 19.47 15.34
N THR A 8 -9.60 19.16 16.03
CA THR A 8 -8.71 18.07 15.62
C THR A 8 -9.38 16.71 15.75
N HIS A 9 -10.21 16.51 16.78
CA HIS A 9 -10.91 15.25 17.00
C HIS A 9 -12.05 15.01 16.00
N GLU A 10 -12.73 16.07 15.54
CA GLU A 10 -13.72 15.99 14.45
C GLU A 10 -13.08 15.71 13.09
N ALA A 11 -11.94 16.33 12.79
CA ALA A 11 -11.20 16.07 11.56
C ALA A 11 -10.70 14.62 11.48
N ASP A 12 -10.20 14.09 12.59
CA ASP A 12 -9.74 12.70 12.71
C ASP A 12 -10.90 11.69 12.58
N ALA A 13 -12.05 12.01 13.15
CA ALA A 13 -13.28 11.22 12.97
C ALA A 13 -13.81 11.25 11.53
N GLY A 14 -13.67 12.39 10.83
CA GLY A 14 -14.04 12.52 9.41
C GLY A 14 -13.13 11.70 8.49
N LEU A 15 -11.83 11.68 8.75
CA LEU A 15 -10.85 10.84 8.04
C LEU A 15 -11.16 9.35 8.22
N ALA A 16 -11.42 8.90 9.45
CA ALA A 16 -11.78 7.51 9.73
C ALA A 16 -13.08 7.06 9.04
N GLN A 17 -14.08 7.95 8.91
CA GLN A 17 -15.31 7.65 8.18
C GLN A 17 -15.05 7.52 6.67
N LEU A 18 -14.14 8.32 6.12
CA LEU A 18 -13.80 8.29 4.70
C LEU A 18 -13.05 7.02 4.33
N GLU A 19 -12.11 6.59 5.18
CA GLU A 19 -11.41 5.30 5.06
C GLU A 19 -12.37 4.11 5.19
N ALA A 20 -13.31 4.15 6.13
CA ALA A 20 -14.33 3.12 6.27
C ALA A 20 -15.26 3.04 5.03
N LEU A 21 -15.59 4.19 4.43
CA LEU A 21 -16.36 4.27 3.20
C LEU A 21 -15.59 3.69 2.02
N GLN A 22 -14.30 4.02 1.89
CA GLN A 22 -13.41 3.50 0.86
C GLN A 22 -13.25 1.98 0.96
N ALA A 23 -12.97 1.44 2.15
CA ALA A 23 -12.87 0.00 2.37
C ALA A 23 -14.17 -0.74 1.99
N ARG A 24 -15.32 -0.13 2.27
CA ARG A 24 -16.63 -0.67 1.91
C ARG A 24 -16.88 -0.62 0.41
N ILE A 25 -16.48 0.46 -0.27
CA ILE A 25 -16.58 0.59 -1.72
C ILE A 25 -15.70 -0.44 -2.41
N THR A 26 -14.44 -0.59 -1.99
CA THR A 26 -13.51 -1.60 -2.54
C THR A 26 -14.06 -3.02 -2.38
N THR A 27 -14.60 -3.34 -1.20
CA THR A 27 -15.24 -4.65 -0.96
C THR A 27 -16.48 -4.85 -1.82
N ALA A 28 -17.30 -3.81 -2.01
CA ALA A 28 -18.48 -3.87 -2.87
C ALA A 28 -18.09 -4.06 -4.34
N LEU A 29 -17.06 -3.37 -4.82
CA LEU A 29 -16.53 -3.50 -6.17
C LEU A 29 -15.96 -4.90 -6.43
N ALA A 30 -15.19 -5.47 -5.49
CA ALA A 30 -14.68 -6.84 -5.60
C ALA A 30 -15.81 -7.89 -5.65
N ARG A 31 -16.88 -7.67 -4.87
CA ARG A 31 -18.06 -8.53 -4.88
C ARG A 31 -18.86 -8.41 -6.19
N ILE A 32 -18.94 -7.20 -6.77
CA ILE A 32 -19.57 -6.98 -8.07
C ILE A 32 -18.73 -7.64 -9.17
N GLY A 33 -17.41 -7.47 -9.15
CA GLY A 33 -16.50 -8.10 -10.12
C GLY A 33 -16.64 -9.62 -10.15
N SER A 34 -16.56 -10.27 -8.98
CA SER A 34 -16.79 -11.71 -8.86
C SER A 34 -18.21 -12.15 -9.23
N GLY A 35 -19.22 -11.31 -8.97
CA GLY A 35 -20.60 -11.56 -9.39
C GLY A 35 -20.80 -11.48 -10.91
N VAL A 36 -20.15 -10.52 -11.56
CA VAL A 36 -20.18 -10.34 -13.02
C VAL A 36 -19.44 -11.47 -13.71
N GLU A 37 -18.25 -11.85 -13.23
CA GLU A 37 -17.50 -13.00 -13.75
C GLU A 37 -18.30 -14.31 -13.59
N GLY A 38 -19.00 -14.49 -12.47
CA GLY A 38 -19.91 -15.61 -12.27
C GLY A 38 -21.09 -15.63 -13.25
N LEU A 39 -21.68 -14.47 -13.53
CA LEU A 39 -22.77 -14.32 -14.51
C LEU A 39 -22.30 -14.58 -15.94
N GLU A 40 -21.11 -14.09 -16.30
CA GLU A 40 -20.51 -14.32 -17.62
C GLU A 40 -20.22 -15.81 -17.83
N ASN A 41 -19.61 -16.47 -16.85
CA ASN A 41 -19.37 -17.91 -16.90
C ASN A 41 -20.68 -18.72 -16.98
N ALA A 42 -21.72 -18.31 -16.27
CA ALA A 42 -23.04 -18.94 -16.36
C ALA A 42 -23.70 -18.74 -17.73
N ALA A 43 -23.53 -17.56 -18.35
CA ALA A 43 -24.04 -17.28 -19.68
C ALA A 43 -23.32 -18.11 -20.76
N VAL A 44 -22.00 -18.24 -20.66
CA VAL A 44 -21.20 -19.10 -21.56
C VAL A 44 -21.61 -20.56 -21.42
N ALA A 45 -21.79 -21.07 -20.20
CA ALA A 45 -22.25 -22.44 -19.97
C ALA A 45 -23.66 -22.69 -20.51
N ALA A 46 -24.58 -21.73 -20.35
CA ALA A 46 -25.93 -21.81 -20.89
C ALA A 46 -25.93 -21.82 -22.43
N ALA A 47 -25.11 -20.97 -23.07
CA ALA A 47 -24.96 -20.94 -24.53
C ALA A 47 -24.39 -22.26 -25.08
N ALA A 48 -23.37 -22.82 -24.42
CA ALA A 48 -22.81 -24.11 -24.79
C ALA A 48 -23.83 -25.26 -24.63
N SER A 49 -24.63 -25.24 -23.57
CA SER A 49 -25.71 -26.21 -23.39
C SER A 49 -26.77 -26.11 -24.48
N ALA A 50 -27.17 -24.90 -24.87
CA ALA A 50 -28.14 -24.68 -25.94
C ALA A 50 -27.62 -25.19 -27.29
N GLN A 51 -26.37 -24.90 -27.62
CA GLN A 51 -25.73 -25.39 -28.84
C GLN A 51 -25.64 -26.93 -28.87
N ASN A 52 -25.30 -27.57 -27.74
CA ASN A 52 -25.29 -29.02 -27.67
C ASN A 52 -26.69 -29.62 -27.92
N THR A 53 -27.74 -29.03 -27.35
CA THR A 53 -29.11 -29.51 -27.59
C THR A 53 -29.55 -29.35 -29.05
N GLU A 54 -29.14 -28.27 -29.71
CA GLU A 54 -29.44 -28.03 -31.13
C GLU A 54 -28.70 -29.02 -32.04
N LEU A 55 -27.42 -29.30 -31.75
CA LEU A 55 -26.63 -30.31 -32.46
C LEU A 55 -27.18 -31.72 -32.29
N GLU A 56 -27.65 -32.08 -31.09
CA GLU A 56 -28.29 -33.38 -30.84
C GLU A 56 -29.58 -33.53 -31.63
N GLN A 57 -30.42 -32.49 -31.70
CA GLN A 57 -31.65 -32.49 -32.50
C GLN A 57 -31.34 -32.64 -34.00
N ALA A 58 -30.39 -31.87 -34.53
CA ALA A 58 -29.98 -31.97 -35.93
C ALA A 58 -29.43 -33.36 -36.27
N LEU A 59 -28.66 -33.97 -35.36
CA LEU A 59 -28.14 -35.32 -35.55
C LEU A 59 -29.25 -36.38 -35.59
N ASP A 60 -30.28 -36.24 -34.75
CA ASP A 60 -31.40 -37.17 -34.73
C ASP A 60 -32.32 -37.01 -35.95
N GLU A 61 -32.51 -35.79 -36.45
CA GLU A 61 -33.18 -35.54 -37.72
C GLU A 61 -32.44 -36.19 -38.91
N GLU A 62 -31.13 -36.04 -38.99
CA GLU A 62 -30.29 -36.68 -40.00
C GLU A 62 -30.33 -38.21 -39.94
N LYS A 63 -30.32 -38.80 -38.73
CA LYS A 63 -30.49 -40.25 -38.57
C LYS A 63 -31.85 -40.73 -39.09
N MET A 64 -32.91 -39.99 -38.81
CA MET A 64 -34.26 -40.32 -39.28
C MET A 64 -34.35 -40.21 -40.81
N ALA A 65 -33.75 -39.18 -41.41
CA ALA A 65 -33.69 -39.03 -42.86
C ALA A 65 -32.91 -40.19 -43.52
N ASN A 66 -31.76 -40.57 -42.94
CA ASN A 66 -30.97 -41.71 -43.42
C ASN A 66 -31.74 -43.03 -43.33
N ALA A 67 -32.44 -43.30 -42.23
CA ALA A 67 -33.26 -44.50 -42.09
C ALA A 67 -34.37 -44.58 -43.16
N GLN A 68 -35.01 -43.46 -43.50
CA GLN A 68 -36.02 -43.40 -44.57
C GLN A 68 -35.41 -43.67 -45.95
N LEU A 69 -34.20 -43.16 -46.23
CA LEU A 69 -33.49 -43.42 -47.47
C LEU A 69 -33.07 -44.88 -47.59
N GLU A 70 -32.60 -45.50 -46.51
CA GLU A 70 -32.26 -46.92 -46.48
C GLU A 70 -33.48 -47.81 -46.77
N GLU A 71 -34.65 -47.47 -46.22
CA GLU A 71 -35.90 -48.18 -46.52
C GLU A 71 -36.29 -48.04 -48.00
N ARG A 72 -36.18 -46.84 -48.57
CA ARG A 72 -36.40 -46.61 -50.01
C ARG A 72 -35.42 -47.40 -50.86
N LEU A 73 -34.15 -47.46 -50.49
CA LEU A 73 -33.15 -48.26 -51.20
C LEU A 73 -33.45 -49.75 -51.10
N LYS A 74 -33.88 -50.24 -49.93
CA LYS A 74 -34.26 -51.64 -49.73
C LYS A 74 -35.47 -52.01 -50.59
N THR A 75 -36.49 -51.15 -50.66
CA THR A 75 -37.67 -51.40 -51.50
C THR A 75 -37.32 -51.37 -52.99
N LEU A 76 -36.48 -50.45 -53.44
CA LEU A 76 -35.99 -50.40 -54.82
C LEU A 76 -35.15 -51.64 -55.18
N ARG A 77 -34.25 -52.08 -54.29
CA ARG A 77 -33.48 -53.33 -54.48
C ARG A 77 -34.39 -54.57 -54.51
N GLY A 78 -35.42 -54.61 -53.68
CA GLY A 78 -36.42 -55.68 -53.70
C GLY A 78 -37.18 -55.73 -55.03
N ARG A 79 -37.54 -54.58 -55.59
CA ARG A 79 -38.18 -54.50 -56.92
C ARG A 79 -37.23 -54.93 -58.04
N LEU A 80 -35.97 -54.52 -57.97
CA LEU A 80 -34.96 -54.91 -58.96
C LEU A 80 -34.71 -56.41 -58.95
N THR A 81 -34.50 -57.00 -57.77
CA THR A 81 -34.29 -58.45 -57.64
C THR A 81 -35.51 -59.28 -58.06
N ALA A 82 -36.73 -58.80 -57.78
CA ALA A 82 -37.95 -59.42 -58.28
C ALA A 82 -38.02 -59.38 -59.82
N ALA A 83 -37.70 -58.23 -60.42
CA ALA A 83 -37.65 -58.08 -61.88
C ALA A 83 -36.55 -58.94 -62.53
N GLU A 84 -35.38 -59.04 -61.91
CA GLU A 84 -34.29 -59.91 -62.36
C GLU A 84 -34.64 -61.40 -62.23
N SER A 85 -35.33 -61.81 -61.16
CA SER A 85 -35.76 -63.21 -60.97
C SER A 85 -36.89 -63.63 -61.93
N ALA A 86 -37.69 -62.68 -62.41
CA ALA A 86 -38.66 -62.89 -63.48
C ALA A 86 -37.98 -63.05 -64.87
N ALA A 87 -36.72 -62.64 -64.98
CA ALA A 87 -35.90 -62.70 -66.20
C ALA A 87 -34.89 -63.86 -66.15
N ALA A 88 -35.37 -65.12 -66.13
CA ALA A 88 -34.54 -66.29 -66.43
C ALA A 88 -34.74 -66.75 -67.90
N PRO A 89 -33.69 -67.24 -68.60
CA PRO A 89 -33.64 -67.26 -70.04
C PRO A 89 -34.31 -68.52 -70.62
N THR A 90 -35.26 -68.35 -71.55
CA THR A 90 -35.67 -69.42 -72.46
C THR A 90 -35.22 -69.07 -73.89
N PRO A 91 -34.52 -69.99 -74.59
CA PRO A 91 -34.00 -69.76 -75.93
C PRO A 91 -35.07 -70.12 -76.95
N VAL A 92 -36.04 -69.24 -77.13
CA VAL A 92 -36.86 -69.19 -78.34
C VAL A 92 -37.07 -67.70 -78.59
N SER A 93 -36.71 -67.24 -79.78
CA SER A 93 -37.01 -65.89 -80.27
C SER A 93 -38.52 -65.73 -80.37
N ASP A 94 -39.12 -65.46 -79.22
CA ASP A 94 -40.51 -65.10 -79.06
C ASP A 94 -40.60 -63.61 -79.46
N PRO A 95 -41.34 -63.24 -80.52
CA PRO A 95 -41.43 -61.86 -80.96
C PRO A 95 -41.93 -60.93 -79.83
N LYS A 96 -42.64 -61.47 -78.84
CA LYS A 96 -43.02 -60.77 -77.61
C LYS A 96 -41.85 -60.45 -76.68
N LYS A 97 -40.84 -61.32 -76.58
CA LYS A 97 -39.64 -61.06 -75.78
C LYS A 97 -38.73 -60.04 -76.45
N ASP A 98 -38.63 -60.08 -77.78
CA ASP A 98 -37.92 -59.05 -78.53
C ASP A 98 -38.64 -57.69 -78.45
N GLU A 99 -39.98 -57.67 -78.44
CA GLU A 99 -40.78 -56.47 -78.14
C GLU A 99 -40.61 -56.00 -76.69
N GLU A 100 -40.59 -56.89 -75.70
CA GLU A 100 -40.35 -56.55 -74.28
C GLU A 100 -38.93 -56.04 -74.06
N ILE A 101 -37.92 -56.65 -74.67
CA ILE A 101 -36.53 -56.17 -74.63
C ILE A 101 -36.41 -54.82 -75.34
N ALA A 102 -37.07 -54.63 -76.48
CA ALA A 102 -37.11 -53.34 -77.17
C ALA A 102 -37.85 -52.27 -76.34
N ALA A 103 -38.92 -52.64 -75.64
CA ALA A 103 -39.64 -51.74 -74.73
C ALA A 103 -38.79 -51.37 -73.52
N LEU A 104 -38.11 -52.33 -72.90
CA LEU A 104 -37.17 -52.09 -71.80
C LEU A 104 -35.96 -51.26 -72.25
N GLN A 105 -35.44 -51.50 -73.46
CA GLN A 105 -34.38 -50.68 -74.04
C GLN A 105 -34.84 -49.25 -74.29
N ALA A 106 -36.08 -49.06 -74.77
CA ALA A 106 -36.67 -47.73 -74.95
C ALA A 106 -36.90 -47.03 -73.59
N GLU A 107 -37.33 -47.74 -72.55
CA GLU A 107 -37.50 -47.22 -71.20
C GLU A 107 -36.15 -46.85 -70.57
N VAL A 108 -35.12 -47.69 -70.72
CA VAL A 108 -33.74 -47.36 -70.30
C VAL A 108 -33.21 -46.16 -71.06
N GLN A 109 -33.54 -46.02 -72.34
CA GLN A 109 -33.15 -44.86 -73.14
C GLN A 109 -33.88 -43.58 -72.69
N LEU A 110 -35.17 -43.68 -72.33
CA LEU A 110 -35.93 -42.59 -71.71
C LEU A 110 -35.34 -42.22 -70.34
N LEU A 111 -35.11 -43.18 -69.46
CA LEU A 111 -34.47 -42.95 -68.16
C LEU A 111 -33.08 -42.34 -68.31
N ARG A 112 -32.29 -42.77 -69.30
CA ARG A 112 -30.98 -42.18 -69.59
C ARG A 112 -31.10 -40.73 -70.07
N ASN A 113 -32.10 -40.43 -70.88
CA ASN A 113 -32.38 -39.06 -71.33
C ASN A 113 -32.93 -38.20 -70.17
N GLU A 114 -33.78 -38.75 -69.31
CA GLU A 114 -34.31 -38.09 -68.11
C GLU A 114 -33.21 -37.83 -67.08
N ILE A 115 -32.30 -38.79 -66.86
CA ILE A 115 -31.11 -38.61 -66.01
C ILE A 115 -30.17 -37.58 -66.65
N GLY A 116 -29.98 -37.61 -67.96
CA GLY A 116 -29.21 -36.58 -68.68
C GLY A 116 -29.83 -35.20 -68.58
N ASN A 117 -31.16 -35.10 -68.65
CA ASN A 117 -31.90 -33.84 -68.50
C ASN A 117 -31.97 -33.38 -67.03
N ALA A 118 -31.99 -34.29 -66.06
CA ALA A 118 -31.89 -33.98 -64.64
C ALA A 118 -30.47 -33.48 -64.29
N ALA A 119 -29.44 -34.12 -64.85
CA ALA A 119 -28.04 -33.73 -64.73
C ALA A 119 -27.76 -32.35 -65.37
N ASN A 120 -28.49 -32.02 -66.45
CA ASN A 120 -28.48 -30.72 -67.11
C ASN A 120 -29.68 -29.84 -66.72
N SER A 121 -30.33 -30.15 -65.60
CA SER A 121 -31.47 -29.32 -65.16
C SER A 121 -30.93 -27.97 -64.69
N SER A 122 -31.65 -26.90 -65.03
CA SER A 122 -31.33 -25.55 -64.58
C SER A 122 -31.24 -25.45 -63.05
N ALA A 123 -31.89 -26.35 -62.31
CA ALA A 123 -31.78 -26.48 -60.87
C ALA A 123 -30.41 -26.99 -60.41
N GLN A 124 -29.84 -28.01 -61.08
CA GLN A 124 -28.50 -28.50 -60.75
C GLN A 124 -27.44 -27.44 -61.09
N GLU A 125 -27.57 -26.75 -62.22
CA GLU A 125 -26.69 -25.62 -62.58
C GLU A 125 -26.78 -24.49 -61.56
N ALA A 126 -27.99 -24.10 -61.14
CA ALA A 126 -28.20 -23.09 -60.10
C ALA A 126 -27.58 -23.50 -58.75
N LEU A 127 -27.73 -24.76 -58.34
CA LEU A 127 -27.09 -25.27 -57.12
C LEU A 127 -25.56 -25.25 -57.24
N THR A 128 -25.00 -25.60 -58.40
CA THR A 128 -23.54 -25.53 -58.59
C THR A 128 -23.01 -24.10 -58.54
N GLU A 129 -23.74 -23.12 -59.08
CA GLU A 129 -23.37 -21.71 -58.94
C GLU A 129 -23.52 -21.20 -57.51
N GLU A 130 -24.56 -21.61 -56.80
CA GLU A 130 -24.74 -21.25 -55.38
C GLU A 130 -23.63 -21.86 -54.51
N VAL A 131 -23.24 -23.12 -54.74
CA VAL A 131 -22.09 -23.73 -54.06
C VAL A 131 -20.79 -22.97 -54.35
N LYS A 132 -20.57 -22.52 -55.60
CA LYS A 132 -19.40 -21.69 -55.93
C LYS A 132 -19.43 -20.35 -55.19
N ARG A 133 -20.59 -19.70 -55.15
CA ARG A 133 -20.79 -18.45 -54.43
C ARG A 133 -20.52 -18.62 -52.93
N LEU A 134 -21.15 -19.60 -52.30
CA LEU A 134 -20.96 -19.92 -50.88
C LEU A 134 -19.49 -20.25 -50.57
N LYS A 135 -18.79 -20.91 -51.48
CA LYS A 135 -17.35 -21.18 -51.33
C LYS A 135 -16.54 -19.88 -51.33
N ILE A 136 -16.83 -18.94 -52.23
CA ILE A 136 -16.16 -17.63 -52.25
C ILE A 136 -16.47 -16.84 -50.97
N GLU A 137 -17.72 -16.83 -50.53
CA GLU A 137 -18.13 -16.16 -49.29
C GLU A 137 -17.43 -16.79 -48.06
N LEU A 138 -17.31 -18.12 -48.01
CA LEU A 138 -16.60 -18.84 -46.94
C LEU A 138 -15.10 -18.54 -46.94
N GLU A 139 -14.46 -18.51 -48.12
CA GLU A 139 -13.05 -18.10 -48.24
C GLU A 139 -12.85 -16.65 -47.80
N GLY A 140 -13.76 -15.73 -48.15
CA GLY A 140 -13.76 -14.35 -47.67
C GLY A 140 -13.90 -14.24 -46.15
N ALA A 141 -14.86 -14.97 -45.55
CA ALA A 141 -15.07 -15.03 -44.12
C ALA A 141 -13.84 -15.60 -43.38
N ARG A 142 -13.23 -16.65 -43.93
CA ARG A 142 -12.00 -17.25 -43.38
C ARG A 142 -10.84 -16.27 -43.38
N ASN A 143 -10.66 -15.51 -44.46
CA ASN A 143 -9.61 -14.49 -44.54
C ASN A 143 -9.89 -13.32 -43.57
N GLY A 144 -11.16 -12.92 -43.43
CA GLY A 144 -11.56 -11.92 -42.44
C GLY A 144 -11.27 -12.38 -41.00
N ALA A 145 -11.60 -13.62 -40.66
CA ALA A 145 -11.30 -14.20 -39.35
C ALA A 145 -9.78 -14.30 -39.08
N ALA A 146 -8.98 -14.62 -40.11
CA ALA A 146 -7.52 -14.63 -39.99
C ALA A 146 -6.97 -13.23 -39.68
N SER A 147 -7.44 -12.20 -40.39
CA SER A 147 -7.04 -10.81 -40.12
C SER A 147 -7.46 -10.33 -38.72
N GLN A 148 -8.65 -10.69 -38.27
CA GLN A 148 -9.11 -10.36 -36.92
C GLN A 148 -8.27 -11.05 -35.85
N LYS A 149 -7.88 -12.32 -36.09
CA LYS A 149 -6.99 -13.05 -35.20
C LYS A 149 -5.62 -12.37 -35.09
N ASP A 150 -5.04 -11.95 -36.20
CA ASP A 150 -3.76 -11.23 -36.20
C ASP A 150 -3.87 -9.89 -35.44
N GLN A 151 -4.99 -9.19 -35.60
CA GLN A 151 -5.27 -7.96 -34.85
C GLN A 151 -5.42 -8.21 -33.35
N ILE A 152 -6.12 -9.27 -32.94
CA ILE A 152 -6.25 -9.67 -31.53
C ILE A 152 -4.86 -9.95 -30.93
N VAL A 153 -4.02 -10.71 -31.63
CA VAL A 153 -2.65 -11.00 -31.17
C VAL A 153 -1.82 -9.72 -31.01
N SER A 154 -1.98 -8.75 -31.92
CA SER A 154 -1.33 -7.44 -31.78
C SER A 154 -1.80 -6.68 -30.54
N LEU A 155 -3.13 -6.62 -30.34
CA LEU A 155 -3.72 -5.95 -29.17
C LEU A 155 -3.35 -6.64 -27.86
N GLU A 156 -3.30 -7.97 -27.83
CA GLU A 156 -2.81 -8.73 -26.67
C GLU A 156 -1.36 -8.38 -26.32
N GLY A 157 -0.50 -8.19 -27.34
CA GLY A 157 0.86 -7.72 -27.17
C GLY A 157 0.94 -6.29 -26.60
N GLU A 158 0.11 -5.38 -27.11
CA GLU A 158 0.00 -4.01 -26.59
C GLU A 158 -0.49 -4.01 -25.13
N ILE A 159 -1.53 -4.78 -24.81
CA ILE A 159 -2.06 -4.93 -23.44
C ILE A 159 -0.97 -5.47 -22.51
N ALA A 160 -0.23 -6.51 -22.92
CA ALA A 160 0.87 -7.03 -22.11
C ALA A 160 1.96 -5.97 -21.87
N SER A 161 2.26 -5.13 -22.86
CA SER A 161 3.20 -4.02 -22.68
C SER A 161 2.69 -2.95 -21.72
N LEU A 162 1.40 -2.61 -21.79
CA LEU A 162 0.76 -1.62 -20.91
C LEU A 162 0.65 -2.12 -19.47
N VAL A 163 0.31 -3.40 -19.27
CA VAL A 163 0.30 -4.03 -17.94
C VAL A 163 1.68 -3.93 -17.30
N ARG A 164 2.75 -4.25 -18.04
CA ARG A 164 4.11 -4.13 -17.53
C ARG A 164 4.48 -2.67 -17.17
N GLN A 165 4.06 -1.70 -17.98
CA GLN A 165 4.27 -0.28 -17.67
C GLN A 165 3.50 0.17 -16.42
N LEU A 166 2.28 -0.34 -16.22
CA LEU A 166 1.49 -0.07 -15.01
C LEU A 166 2.15 -0.67 -13.77
N GLU A 167 2.64 -1.92 -13.85
CA GLU A 167 3.38 -2.56 -12.74
C GLU A 167 4.66 -1.77 -12.37
N GLU A 168 5.37 -1.22 -13.35
CA GLU A 168 6.57 -0.40 -13.11
C GLU A 168 6.21 0.94 -12.46
N LEU A 169 5.11 1.58 -12.86
CA LEU A 169 4.61 2.80 -12.22
C LEU A 169 4.12 2.56 -10.79
N GLU A 170 3.40 1.46 -10.54
CA GLU A 170 2.95 1.09 -9.19
C GLU A 170 4.15 0.83 -8.25
N GLN A 171 5.22 0.21 -8.75
CA GLN A 171 6.46 0.03 -7.98
C GLN A 171 7.13 1.37 -7.68
N ALA A 172 7.21 2.28 -8.66
CA ALA A 172 7.76 3.61 -8.45
C ALA A 172 6.96 4.42 -7.41
N GLU A 173 5.62 4.37 -7.47
CA GLU A 173 4.77 5.00 -6.44
C GLU A 173 4.98 4.39 -5.06
N ALA A 174 5.14 3.07 -4.96
CA ALA A 174 5.46 2.40 -3.70
C ALA A 174 6.82 2.86 -3.13
N GLU A 175 7.85 3.00 -3.97
CA GLU A 175 9.15 3.54 -3.57
C GLU A 175 9.04 4.99 -3.09
N ASP A 176 8.32 5.85 -3.82
CA ASP A 176 8.08 7.25 -3.43
C ASP A 176 7.31 7.36 -2.11
N THR A 177 6.29 6.54 -1.88
CA THR A 177 5.59 6.52 -0.59
C THR A 177 6.50 6.07 0.55
N SER A 178 7.37 5.07 0.32
CA SER A 178 8.34 4.64 1.33
C SER A 178 9.35 5.75 1.66
N ALA A 179 9.84 6.47 0.64
CA ALA A 179 10.76 7.58 0.81
C ALA A 179 10.10 8.76 1.54
N ALA A 180 8.82 9.03 1.29
CA ALA A 180 8.05 10.05 1.99
C ALA A 180 7.87 9.71 3.49
N VAL A 181 7.62 8.43 3.81
CA VAL A 181 7.54 7.95 5.20
C VAL A 181 8.88 8.11 5.92
N ASP A 182 9.97 7.71 5.27
CA ASP A 182 11.33 7.86 5.82
C ASP A 182 11.69 9.35 6.04
N LEU A 183 11.33 10.22 5.10
CA LEU A 183 11.54 11.67 5.23
C LEU A 183 10.75 12.23 6.43
N ALA A 184 9.46 11.87 6.56
CA ALA A 184 8.64 12.31 7.69
C ALA A 184 9.21 11.84 9.04
N ALA A 185 9.75 10.61 9.10
CA ALA A 185 10.42 10.09 10.29
C ALA A 185 11.69 10.89 10.65
N LEU A 186 12.52 11.22 9.65
CA LEU A 186 13.73 12.04 9.84
C LEU A 186 13.41 13.48 10.24
N GLU A 187 12.32 14.06 9.72
CA GLU A 187 11.84 15.39 10.13
C GLU A 187 11.34 15.39 11.57
N ALA A 188 10.58 14.35 11.97
CA ALA A 188 10.16 14.17 13.36
C ALA A 188 11.35 14.00 14.31
N GLU A 189 12.39 13.26 13.91
CA GLU A 189 13.62 13.14 14.71
C GLU A 189 14.37 14.48 14.82
N ASN A 190 14.49 15.23 13.72
CA ASN A 190 15.10 16.55 13.74
C ASN A 190 14.38 17.55 14.64
N THR A 191 13.04 17.55 14.64
CA THR A 191 12.26 18.42 15.53
C THR A 191 12.47 18.03 16.99
N ARG A 192 12.50 16.73 17.30
CA ARG A 192 12.83 16.21 18.64
C ARG A 192 14.22 16.65 19.09
N LEU A 193 15.25 16.42 18.27
CA LEU A 193 16.63 16.80 18.59
C LEU A 193 16.81 18.31 18.76
N LYS A 194 16.12 19.12 17.96
CA LYS A 194 16.10 20.58 18.15
C LYS A 194 15.51 20.97 19.50
N SER A 195 14.36 20.39 19.87
CA SER A 195 13.74 20.66 21.17
C SER A 195 14.63 20.22 22.36
N GLU A 196 15.33 19.10 22.23
CA GLU A 196 16.28 18.62 23.23
C GLU A 196 17.49 19.56 23.34
N ALA A 197 18.02 20.03 22.21
CA ALA A 197 19.13 20.98 22.19
C ALA A 197 18.74 22.33 22.84
N GLU A 198 17.54 22.85 22.56
CA GLU A 198 17.01 24.06 23.19
C GLU A 198 16.85 23.87 24.71
N ALA A 199 16.30 22.74 25.14
CA ALA A 199 16.17 22.42 26.56
C ALA A 199 17.53 22.34 27.27
N LEU A 200 18.53 21.71 26.64
CA LEU A 200 19.90 21.64 27.16
C LEU A 200 20.57 23.02 27.19
N GLN A 201 20.33 23.89 26.21
CA GLN A 201 20.82 25.26 26.22
C GLN A 201 20.20 26.07 27.36
N HIS A 202 18.90 25.95 27.58
CA HIS A 202 18.22 26.59 28.72
C HIS A 202 18.75 26.07 30.06
N ALA A 203 18.96 24.76 30.19
CA ALA A 203 19.53 24.15 31.39
C ALA A 203 20.97 24.64 31.63
N LEU A 204 21.78 24.74 30.57
CA LEU A 204 23.15 25.26 30.66
C LEU A 204 23.16 26.74 31.08
N ALA A 205 22.30 27.57 30.49
CA ALA A 205 22.17 28.98 30.85
C ALA A 205 21.72 29.15 32.31
N ALA A 206 20.78 28.32 32.77
CA ALA A 206 20.36 28.31 34.17
C ALA A 206 21.52 27.91 35.10
N ALA A 207 22.27 26.85 34.78
CA ALA A 207 23.42 26.42 35.56
C ALA A 207 24.55 27.48 35.57
N GLN A 208 24.80 28.14 34.44
CA GLN A 208 25.76 29.25 34.36
C GLN A 208 25.32 30.43 35.23
N SER A 209 24.03 30.76 35.25
CA SER A 209 23.49 31.79 36.13
C SER A 209 23.60 31.39 37.61
N GLU A 210 23.39 30.12 37.95
CA GLU A 210 23.56 29.62 39.33
C GLU A 210 25.02 29.69 39.78
N VAL A 211 25.97 29.34 38.90
CA VAL A 211 27.41 29.50 39.15
C VAL A 211 27.79 30.98 39.28
N ALA A 212 27.23 31.86 38.45
CA ALA A 212 27.47 33.31 38.54
C ALA A 212 26.84 33.95 39.79
N ALA A 213 25.76 33.36 40.31
CA ALA A 213 25.08 33.79 41.53
C ALA A 213 25.68 33.16 42.80
N MET A 214 26.62 32.23 42.70
CA MET A 214 27.39 31.81 43.87
C MET A 214 28.09 33.03 44.46
N PRO A 215 28.04 33.21 45.80
CA PRO A 215 28.77 34.27 46.47
C PRO A 215 30.25 34.17 46.09
N ASP A 216 30.96 35.30 46.12
CA ASP A 216 32.36 35.37 45.70
C ASP A 216 33.22 34.47 46.61
N LEU A 217 33.28 33.19 46.27
CA LEU A 217 34.05 32.15 46.94
C LEU A 217 35.53 32.53 46.97
N THR A 218 35.98 33.34 46.01
CA THR A 218 37.34 33.86 45.98
C THR A 218 37.57 34.90 47.06
N ALA A 219 36.59 35.77 47.33
CA ALA A 219 36.63 36.72 48.44
C ALA A 219 36.59 36.01 49.80
N LEU A 220 35.76 34.98 49.96
CA LEU A 220 35.72 34.18 51.19
C LEU A 220 37.05 33.44 51.43
N ASP A 221 37.63 32.83 50.38
CA ASP A 221 38.94 32.16 50.48
C ASP A 221 40.05 33.16 50.84
N ALA A 222 40.05 34.35 50.23
CA ALA A 222 41.02 35.40 50.56
C ALA A 222 40.93 35.85 52.04
N GLN A 223 39.72 35.94 52.60
CA GLN A 223 39.53 36.31 54.01
C GLN A 223 39.98 35.20 54.96
N LEU A 224 39.69 33.93 54.64
CA LEU A 224 40.18 32.79 55.42
C LEU A 224 41.72 32.68 55.40
N GLN A 225 42.34 32.94 54.24
CA GLN A 225 43.79 33.01 54.12
C GLN A 225 44.38 34.14 54.97
N SER A 226 43.77 35.34 54.94
CA SER A 226 44.18 36.48 55.78
C SER A 226 44.06 36.16 57.28
N LEU A 227 42.94 35.57 57.72
CA LEU A 227 42.74 35.15 59.10
C LEU A 227 43.79 34.14 59.56
N ARG A 228 44.15 33.17 58.70
CA ARG A 228 45.22 32.21 59.00
C ARG A 228 46.58 32.89 59.17
N ALA A 229 46.93 33.82 58.28
CA ALA A 229 48.19 34.55 58.36
C ALA A 229 48.29 35.41 59.63
N ILE A 230 47.22 36.11 60.01
CA ILE A 230 47.20 36.94 61.21
C ILE A 230 47.26 36.08 62.48
N ASN A 231 46.57 34.93 62.50
CA ASN A 231 46.67 33.99 63.62
C ASN A 231 48.09 33.40 63.75
N GLU A 232 48.75 33.11 62.62
CA GLU A 232 50.15 32.66 62.64
C GLU A 232 51.08 33.75 63.22
N GLN A 233 50.89 35.01 62.84
CA GLN A 233 51.62 36.15 63.42
C GLN A 233 51.36 36.29 64.92
N LEU A 234 50.13 36.07 65.38
CA LEU A 234 49.78 36.09 66.80
C LEU A 234 50.47 34.94 67.57
N VAL A 235 50.56 33.75 66.99
CA VAL A 235 51.29 32.62 67.58
C VAL A 235 52.79 32.93 67.69
N GLN A 236 53.39 33.50 66.64
CA GLN A 236 54.80 33.90 66.63
C GLN A 236 55.08 35.02 67.66
N SER A 237 54.21 36.04 67.72
CA SER A 237 54.31 37.14 68.69
C SER A 237 54.19 36.64 70.14
N ASN A 238 53.24 35.75 70.41
CA ASN A 238 53.11 35.12 71.72
C ASN A 238 54.32 34.25 72.10
N ALA A 239 54.92 33.54 71.13
CA ALA A 239 56.14 32.78 71.37
C ALA A 239 57.32 33.69 71.75
N ALA A 240 57.48 34.82 71.04
CA ALA A 240 58.51 35.82 71.36
C ALA A 240 58.30 36.46 72.74
N LEU A 241 57.05 36.78 73.12
CA LEU A 241 56.71 37.26 74.46
C LEU A 241 57.06 36.26 75.55
N ARG A 242 56.78 34.96 75.34
CA ARG A 242 57.15 33.93 76.31
C ARG A 242 58.68 33.80 76.45
N ALA A 243 59.43 33.93 75.36
CA ALA A 243 60.89 33.93 75.40
C ALA A 243 61.44 35.15 76.17
N ALA A 244 60.97 36.37 75.86
CA ALA A 244 61.37 37.58 76.56
C ALA A 244 61.04 37.55 78.06
N ASN A 245 59.86 37.04 78.42
CA ASN A 245 59.46 36.84 79.81
C ASN A 245 60.33 35.80 80.54
N ALA A 246 60.77 34.74 79.85
CA ALA A 246 61.68 33.74 80.43
C ALA A 246 63.08 34.30 80.71
N GLU A 247 63.52 35.29 79.91
CA GLU A 247 64.76 36.04 80.11
C GLU A 247 64.62 37.17 81.16
N GLY A 248 63.40 37.40 81.66
CA GLY A 248 63.11 38.46 82.65
C GLY A 248 63.12 39.87 82.07
N VAL A 249 63.07 40.01 80.75
CA VAL A 249 63.06 41.30 80.05
C VAL A 249 61.62 41.67 79.70
N ALA A 250 61.11 42.74 80.30
CA ALA A 250 59.83 43.32 79.92
C ALA A 250 60.00 44.16 78.64
N ASP A 251 59.75 43.55 77.48
CA ASP A 251 59.78 44.23 76.19
C ASP A 251 58.40 44.82 75.86
N THR A 252 58.27 46.13 76.08
CA THR A 252 57.06 46.91 75.79
C THR A 252 56.68 46.86 74.31
N ASP A 253 57.64 46.77 73.40
CA ASP A 253 57.38 46.74 71.96
C ASP A 253 56.81 45.39 71.53
N LEU A 254 57.25 44.28 72.14
CA LEU A 254 56.64 42.96 71.93
C LEU A 254 55.21 42.90 72.48
N ILE A 255 54.94 43.55 73.61
CA ILE A 255 53.59 43.64 74.18
C ILE A 255 52.67 44.41 73.22
N ASN A 256 53.10 45.59 72.75
CA ASN A 256 52.34 46.38 71.79
C ASN A 256 52.09 45.60 70.49
N LYS A 257 53.11 44.93 69.94
CA LYS A 257 52.97 44.07 68.75
C LYS A 257 52.00 42.90 68.94
N SER A 258 51.97 42.29 70.13
CA SER A 258 51.03 41.21 70.43
C SER A 258 49.59 41.71 70.52
N MET A 259 49.39 42.88 71.11
CA MET A 259 48.08 43.51 71.24
C MET A 259 47.57 43.98 69.88
N GLU A 260 48.46 44.52 69.04
CA GLU A 260 48.16 44.85 67.65
C GLU A 260 47.76 43.61 66.84
N ALA A 261 48.52 42.51 66.95
CA ALA A 261 48.20 41.24 66.29
C ALA A 261 46.87 40.63 66.79
N GLU A 262 46.54 40.79 68.07
CA GLU A 262 45.26 40.32 68.65
C GLU A 262 44.08 41.16 68.16
N LEU A 263 44.22 42.48 68.14
CA LEU A 263 43.20 43.38 67.57
C LEU A 263 43.00 43.10 66.08
N GLU A 264 44.07 42.87 65.34
CA GLU A 264 44.00 42.54 63.91
C GLU A 264 43.37 41.17 63.68
N GLY A 265 43.66 40.18 64.55
CA GLY A 265 43.03 38.86 64.50
C GLY A 265 41.53 38.92 64.80
N GLN A 266 41.12 39.69 65.80
CA GLN A 266 39.70 39.91 66.10
C GLN A 266 38.97 40.65 64.96
N ARG A 267 39.64 41.60 64.29
CA ARG A 267 39.08 42.29 63.13
C ARG A 267 38.92 41.35 61.93
N ALA A 268 39.93 40.53 61.65
CA ALA A 268 39.88 39.56 60.56
C ALA A 268 38.83 38.46 60.79
N ALA A 269 38.67 38.00 62.04
CA ALA A 269 37.63 37.04 62.40
C ALA A 269 36.23 37.62 62.15
N ARG A 270 35.98 38.83 62.66
CA ARG A 270 34.69 39.53 62.43
C ARG A 270 34.44 39.84 60.96
N ALA A 271 35.47 40.13 60.18
CA ALA A 271 35.34 40.34 58.74
C ALA A 271 34.93 39.04 58.03
N THR A 272 35.55 37.92 58.39
CA THR A 272 35.21 36.58 57.87
C THR A 272 33.78 36.20 58.22
N ASP A 273 33.39 36.32 59.50
CA ASP A 273 32.03 36.03 59.96
C ASP A 273 30.99 36.87 59.19
N LYS A 274 31.30 38.14 58.91
CA LYS A 274 30.41 39.03 58.15
C LYS A 274 30.24 38.54 56.70
N VAL A 275 31.31 38.14 56.01
CA VAL A 275 31.21 37.63 54.64
C VAL A 275 30.51 36.27 54.59
N GLU A 276 30.73 35.40 55.57
CA GLU A 276 29.98 34.14 55.69
C GLU A 276 28.48 34.40 55.88
N MET A 277 28.10 35.34 56.75
CA MET A 277 26.71 35.72 56.97
C MET A 277 26.10 36.35 55.71
N GLU A 278 26.81 37.24 55.01
CA GLU A 278 26.37 37.84 53.75
C GLU A 278 26.20 36.78 52.65
N ALA A 279 27.10 35.79 52.56
CA ALA A 279 27.01 34.67 51.63
C ALA A 279 25.82 33.74 51.93
N VAL A 280 25.54 33.48 53.21
CA VAL A 280 24.36 32.69 53.62
C VAL A 280 23.07 33.46 53.35
N LEU A 281 23.01 34.76 53.64
CA LEU A 281 21.86 35.61 53.34
C LEU A 281 21.58 35.66 51.84
N ALA A 282 22.60 35.86 51.02
CA ALA A 282 22.48 35.84 49.56
C ALA A 282 21.91 34.53 49.02
N ARG A 283 22.19 33.39 49.68
CA ARG A 283 21.64 32.07 49.32
C ARG A 283 20.21 31.84 49.83
N LEU A 284 19.84 32.43 50.96
CA LEU A 284 18.51 32.28 51.56
C LEU A 284 17.47 33.25 50.98
N GLU A 285 17.89 34.44 50.55
CA GLU A 285 17.01 35.47 49.96
C GLU A 285 16.18 35.01 48.75
N PRO A 286 16.72 34.27 47.76
CA PRO A 286 15.91 33.71 46.68
C PRO A 286 14.93 32.63 47.14
N LEU A 287 15.24 31.88 48.21
CA LEU A 287 14.35 30.86 48.78
C LEU A 287 13.20 31.49 49.58
N LEU A 288 13.45 32.63 50.24
CA LEU A 288 12.44 33.40 50.98
C LEU A 288 11.49 34.16 50.06
N THR A 289 12.00 34.71 48.96
CA THR A 289 11.18 35.40 47.96
C THR A 289 10.37 34.42 47.09
N GLY A 290 10.93 33.26 46.75
CA GLY A 290 10.19 32.16 46.10
C GLY A 290 9.12 31.50 46.97
N ALA A 291 9.23 31.59 48.30
CA ALA A 291 8.29 31.01 49.25
C ALA A 291 7.15 31.95 49.69
N SER A 292 6.94 33.09 49.03
CA SER A 292 5.71 33.90 49.21
C SER A 292 4.62 33.53 48.20
N PRO A 293 3.71 32.59 48.53
CA PRO A 293 2.38 32.57 47.97
C PRO A 293 1.34 32.75 49.09
N VAL A 294 1.02 33.98 49.48
CA VAL A 294 -0.21 34.22 50.27
C VAL A 294 -0.88 35.55 49.92
N ALA A 295 -2.15 35.39 49.48
CA ALA A 295 -3.27 36.32 49.43
C ALA A 295 -3.19 37.46 48.39
N THR A 296 -4.14 37.60 47.46
CA THR A 296 -5.57 37.79 47.77
C THR A 296 -6.42 37.43 46.53
N ALA A 297 -7.22 36.35 46.59
CA ALA A 297 -8.31 36.13 45.64
C ALA A 297 -9.58 36.78 46.22
N PRO A 298 -10.35 37.58 45.44
CA PRO A 298 -11.57 38.19 45.95
C PRO A 298 -12.65 37.11 46.13
N GLN A 299 -13.26 37.11 47.30
CA GLN A 299 -14.40 36.25 47.63
C GLN A 299 -15.59 36.64 46.74
N GLN A 300 -16.04 35.72 45.88
CA GLN A 300 -17.34 35.82 45.23
C GLN A 300 -18.43 35.58 46.30
N GLU A 301 -19.08 36.67 46.67
CA GLU A 301 -20.26 36.70 47.53
C GLU A 301 -21.44 36.12 46.74
N VAL A 302 -21.97 35.00 47.24
CA VAL A 302 -23.19 34.36 46.77
C VAL A 302 -24.37 35.05 47.45
N VAL A 303 -25.15 35.84 46.69
CA VAL A 303 -26.60 36.05 46.89
C VAL A 303 -27.25 36.24 45.52
#